data_AF-A0A7L4CNY5-F1
#
_entry.id   AF-A0A7L4CNY5-F1
#
_cell.length_a   1.000
_cell.length_b   1.000
_cell.length_c   1.000
_cell.angle_alpha   90.00
_cell.angle_beta   90.00
_cell.angle_gamma   90.00
#
_symmetry.space_group_name_H-M   'P 1'
#
loop_
_entity.id
_entity.type
_entity.pdbx_description
1 polymer ?
#
loop_
_entity_poly.entity_id
_entity_poly.type
_entity_poly.pdbx_seq_one_letter_code
_entity_poly.pdbx_strand_id
1 'polypeptide(L)'
;VVEAFFLSDRNEQYLEVELCPHGQHLLLLLSGRRKVWKEELPLEFEVTRMKTKWEGKAHLPWNYFPPCTNKFNAFAIHGSGEERKYEALHPVPRHELQEGQKPDFHRLEFFKDLNLKGLMGEDWKQPESDIWKSLT
;
A
#
# COMPACT_ATOMS: atom_id res chain seq x y z
N VAL A 1 1.16 0.24 13.05
CA VAL A 1 0.62 -0.25 11.78
C VAL A 1 1.63 0.07 10.71
N VAL A 2 1.81 -0.81 9.73
CA VAL A 2 2.54 -0.50 8.50
C VAL A 2 1.58 -0.65 7.34
N GLU A 3 1.74 0.19 6.34
CA GLU A 3 0.88 0.20 5.16
C GLU A 3 1.74 0.18 3.91
N ALA A 4 1.29 -0.52 2.88
CA ALA A 4 1.93 -0.56 1.57
C ALA A 4 0.89 -0.36 0.47
N PHE A 5 1.22 0.49 -0.49
CA PHE A 5 0.33 0.84 -1.59
C PHE A 5 0.98 0.49 -2.93
N PHE A 6 0.25 -0.24 -3.76
CA PHE A 6 0.66 -0.64 -5.10
C PHE A 6 -0.32 -0.04 -6.11
N LEU A 7 0.16 0.91 -6.91
CA LEU A 7 -0.67 1.76 -7.76
C LEU A 7 -0.34 1.55 -9.25
N SER A 8 -1.37 1.57 -10.07
CA SER A 8 -1.31 1.78 -11.51
C SER A 8 -1.65 3.24 -11.80
N ASP A 9 -0.67 4.04 -12.22
CA ASP A 9 -0.90 5.46 -12.54
C ASP A 9 -1.75 5.68 -13.80
N ARG A 10 -1.87 4.65 -14.65
CA ARG A 10 -2.64 4.69 -15.89
C ARG A 10 -4.13 4.91 -15.65
N ASN A 11 -4.67 4.35 -14.57
CA ASN A 11 -6.11 4.32 -14.30
C ASN A 11 -6.46 4.61 -12.83
N GLU A 12 -5.48 5.06 -12.03
CA GLU A 12 -5.61 5.32 -10.60
C GLU A 12 -6.21 4.14 -9.80
N GLN A 13 -5.95 2.91 -10.25
CA GLN A 13 -6.31 1.71 -9.50
C GLN A 13 -5.17 1.32 -8.58
N TYR A 14 -5.49 0.98 -7.34
CA TYR A 14 -4.47 0.61 -6.37
C TYR A 14 -4.95 -0.41 -5.35
N LEU A 15 -3.99 -1.24 -4.92
CA LEU A 15 -4.09 -2.11 -3.77
C LEU A 15 -3.48 -1.38 -2.57
N GLU A 16 -4.22 -1.34 -1.47
CA GLU A 16 -3.76 -0.89 -0.17
C GLU A 16 -3.69 -2.09 0.77
N VAL A 17 -2.58 -2.21 1.49
CA VAL A 17 -2.29 -3.31 2.42
C VAL A 17 -1.92 -2.71 3.77
N GLU A 18 -2.79 -2.84 4.75
CA GLU A 18 -2.53 -2.44 6.14
C GLU A 18 -2.26 -3.66 7.03
N LEU A 19 -1.19 -3.60 7.81
CA LEU A 19 -0.75 -4.71 8.67
C LEU A 19 -0.50 -4.23 10.11
N CYS A 20 -1.11 -4.94 11.07
CA CYS A 20 -1.01 -4.66 12.49
C CYS A 20 -0.03 -5.61 13.19
N PRO A 21 0.74 -5.14 14.20
CA PRO A 21 1.58 -6.00 15.03
C PRO A 21 0.82 -7.09 15.81
N HIS A 22 -0.52 -7.09 15.81
CA HIS A 22 -1.35 -8.07 16.50
C HIS A 22 -2.01 -9.09 15.55
N GLY A 23 -1.61 -9.12 14.28
CA GLY A 23 -2.07 -10.09 13.28
C GLY A 23 -3.32 -9.67 12.50
N GLN A 24 -3.97 -8.55 12.86
CA GLN A 24 -5.00 -7.97 12.01
C GLN A 24 -4.39 -7.39 10.74
N HIS A 25 -5.14 -7.47 9.65
CA HIS A 25 -4.82 -6.87 8.37
C HIS A 25 -6.08 -6.28 7.74
N LEU A 26 -5.90 -5.32 6.85
CA LEU A 26 -6.95 -4.81 5.99
C LEU A 26 -6.37 -4.65 4.58
N LEU A 27 -7.02 -5.27 3.60
CA LEU A 27 -6.65 -5.14 2.20
C LEU A 27 -7.82 -4.52 1.44
N LEU A 28 -7.53 -3.44 0.72
CA LEU A 28 -8.51 -2.68 -0.05
C LEU A 28 -8.10 -2.64 -1.52
N LEU A 29 -9.07 -2.76 -2.41
CA LEU A 29 -8.93 -2.45 -3.83
C LEU A 29 -9.70 -1.15 -4.10
N LEU A 30 -8.98 -0.18 -4.65
CA LEU A 30 -9.49 1.16 -4.91
C LEU A 30 -9.39 1.50 -6.40
N SER A 31 -10.40 2.19 -6.94
CA SER A 31 -10.44 2.64 -8.34
C SER A 31 -10.72 4.14 -8.37
N GLY A 32 -9.64 4.91 -8.36
CA GLY A 32 -9.63 6.34 -8.08
C GLY A 32 -9.41 6.63 -6.59
N ARG A 33 -8.91 7.83 -6.30
CA ARG A 33 -8.55 8.28 -4.95
C ARG A 33 -9.70 8.07 -3.96
N ARG A 34 -9.46 7.25 -2.93
CA ARG A 34 -10.37 6.90 -1.82
C ARG A 34 -11.68 6.23 -2.26
N LYS A 35 -11.72 5.66 -3.47
CA LYS A 35 -12.89 4.95 -3.99
C LYS A 35 -12.69 3.44 -3.84
N VAL A 36 -12.93 2.95 -2.63
CA VAL A 36 -12.94 1.50 -2.34
C VAL A 36 -14.08 0.86 -3.12
N TRP A 37 -13.77 -0.22 -3.82
CA TRP A 37 -14.79 -1.05 -4.48
C TRP A 37 -14.73 -2.51 -4.02
N LYS A 38 -13.66 -2.90 -3.32
CA LYS A 38 -13.54 -4.19 -2.63
C LYS A 38 -12.68 -4.03 -1.38
N GLU A 39 -13.09 -4.67 -0.29
CA GLU A 39 -12.44 -4.59 1.02
C GLU A 39 -12.39 -5.96 1.69
N GLU A 40 -11.67 -6.04 2.82
CA GLU A 40 -11.54 -7.24 3.65
C GLU A 40 -11.06 -8.48 2.87
N LEU A 41 -10.15 -8.27 1.92
CA LEU A 41 -9.57 -9.39 1.17
C LEU A 41 -8.75 -10.29 2.09
N PRO A 42 -8.87 -11.63 1.94
CA PRO A 42 -8.13 -12.57 2.77
C PRO A 42 -6.62 -12.47 2.51
N LEU A 43 -5.83 -12.56 3.58
CA LEU A 43 -4.37 -12.54 3.52
C LEU A 43 -3.76 -13.58 4.46
N GLU A 44 -2.81 -14.36 3.95
CA GLU A 44 -1.88 -15.11 4.80
C GLU A 44 -0.85 -14.15 5.39
N PHE A 45 -0.96 -13.91 6.70
CA PHE A 45 -0.14 -12.95 7.43
C PHE A 45 0.37 -13.55 8.75
N GLU A 46 1.68 -13.64 8.88
CA GLU A 46 2.38 -14.11 10.08
C GLU A 46 3.03 -12.94 10.80
N VAL A 47 2.95 -12.93 12.14
CA VAL A 47 3.55 -11.87 12.97
C VAL A 47 4.37 -12.45 14.11
N THR A 48 5.61 -11.99 14.23
CA THR A 48 6.46 -12.22 15.40
C THR A 48 6.65 -10.91 16.16
N ARG A 49 6.19 -10.86 17.41
CA ARG A 49 6.35 -9.69 18.28
C ARG A 49 7.52 -9.88 19.23
N MET A 50 8.32 -8.83 19.38
CA MET A 50 9.36 -8.71 20.40
C MET A 50 9.02 -7.53 21.34
N LYS A 51 9.89 -7.25 22.31
CA LYS A 51 9.66 -6.24 23.34
C LYS A 51 9.41 -4.82 22.78
N THR A 52 10.15 -4.43 21.76
CA THR A 52 10.12 -3.06 21.19
C THR A 52 9.96 -3.04 19.67
N LYS A 53 9.87 -4.20 19.04
CA LYS A 53 9.78 -4.35 17.59
C LYS A 53 8.85 -5.52 17.26
N TRP A 54 8.38 -5.56 16.04
CA TRP A 54 7.66 -6.69 15.49
C TRP A 54 8.10 -6.91 14.04
N GLU A 55 7.97 -8.14 13.58
CA GLU A 55 8.23 -8.52 12.20
C GLU A 55 6.96 -9.19 11.66
N GLY A 56 6.62 -8.87 10.41
CA GLY A 56 5.46 -9.41 9.74
C GLY A 56 5.83 -9.95 8.37
N LYS A 57 5.23 -11.08 7.99
CA LYS A 57 5.37 -11.68 6.66
C LYS A 57 4.00 -11.90 6.06
N ALA A 58 3.75 -11.29 4.91
CA ALA A 58 2.49 -11.36 4.18
C ALA A 58 2.70 -11.90 2.77
N HIS A 59 1.83 -12.81 2.33
CA HIS A 59 1.84 -13.35 0.97
C HIS A 59 0.73 -12.71 0.14
N LEU A 60 1.07 -11.70 -0.67
CA LEU A 60 0.10 -10.99 -1.51
C LEU A 60 -0.19 -11.76 -2.80
N PRO A 61 -1.44 -12.17 -3.07
CA PRO A 61 -1.82 -12.78 -4.34
C PRO A 61 -1.68 -11.79 -5.50
N TRP A 62 -1.08 -12.23 -6.61
CA TRP A 62 -0.97 -11.40 -7.84
C TRP A 62 -2.32 -10.89 -8.35
N ASN A 63 -3.38 -11.66 -8.11
CA ASN A 63 -4.75 -11.30 -8.49
C ASN A 63 -5.26 -10.03 -7.77
N TYR A 64 -4.60 -9.55 -6.71
CA TYR A 64 -4.97 -8.31 -6.02
C TYR A 64 -4.31 -7.07 -6.60
N PHE A 65 -3.22 -7.24 -7.37
CA PHE A 65 -2.52 -6.10 -7.96
C PHE A 65 -3.28 -5.57 -9.17
N PRO A 66 -3.48 -4.24 -9.27
CA PRO A 66 -4.13 -3.65 -10.43
C PRO A 66 -3.28 -3.87 -11.69
N PRO A 67 -3.89 -4.01 -12.88
CA PRO A 67 -3.15 -4.10 -14.13
C PRO A 67 -2.17 -2.93 -14.30
N CYS A 68 -0.96 -3.22 -14.76
CA CYS A 68 0.10 -2.23 -14.95
C CYS A 68 0.52 -1.52 -13.64
N THR A 69 0.65 -2.27 -12.54
CA THR A 69 1.19 -1.71 -11.28
C THR A 69 2.60 -1.20 -11.51
N ASN A 70 2.81 0.10 -11.32
CA ASN A 70 4.08 0.76 -11.64
C ASN A 70 4.46 1.86 -10.64
N LYS A 71 3.65 2.10 -9.60
CA LYS A 71 3.91 3.07 -8.53
C LYS A 71 3.80 2.42 -7.17
N PHE A 72 4.58 2.93 -6.22
CA PHE A 72 4.63 2.41 -4.85
C PHE A 72 4.84 3.52 -3.81
N ASN A 73 4.26 3.30 -2.63
CA ASN A 73 4.66 3.97 -1.40
C ASN A 73 4.39 3.06 -0.20
N ALA A 74 5.02 3.36 0.93
CA ALA A 74 4.80 2.64 2.17
C ALA A 74 4.81 3.60 3.34
N PHE A 75 4.03 3.28 4.38
CA PHE A 75 3.85 4.13 5.55
C PHE A 75 4.00 3.34 6.84
N ALA A 76 4.37 4.04 7.91
CA ALA A 76 4.34 3.49 9.26
C ALA A 76 3.64 4.48 10.20
N ILE A 77 2.71 3.95 11.00
CA ILE A 77 2.01 4.70 12.04
C ILE A 77 2.29 4.03 13.39
N HIS A 78 2.85 4.80 14.32
CA HIS A 78 3.17 4.33 15.67
C HIS A 78 3.07 5.46 16.69
N GLY A 79 3.09 5.11 17.98
CA GLY A 79 2.74 6.03 19.06
C GLY A 79 1.22 6.22 19.22
N SER A 80 0.84 7.04 20.18
CA SER A 80 -0.56 7.29 20.55
C SER A 80 -0.78 8.74 20.99
N GLY A 81 -1.99 9.26 20.77
CA GLY A 81 -2.32 10.64 21.11
C GLY A 81 -1.42 11.64 20.39
N GLU A 82 -0.88 12.60 21.13
CA GLU A 82 0.04 13.63 20.63
C GLU A 82 1.39 13.07 20.19
N GLU A 83 1.79 11.91 20.72
CA GLU A 83 3.06 11.23 20.37
C GLU A 83 2.93 10.34 19.12
N ARG A 84 1.78 10.37 18.43
CA ARG A 84 1.59 9.59 17.20
C ARG A 84 2.47 10.13 16.08
N LYS A 85 3.25 9.25 15.49
CA LYS A 85 4.16 9.50 14.37
C LYS A 85 3.61 8.87 13.09
N TYR A 86 3.85 9.57 11.99
CA TYR A 86 3.48 9.17 10.64
C TYR A 86 4.74 9.24 9.79
N GLU A 87 5.16 8.11 9.26
CA GLU A 87 6.37 8.00 8.44
C GLU A 87 5.99 7.50 7.05
N ALA A 88 6.74 7.91 6.04
CA ALA A 88 6.54 7.52 4.65
C ALA A 88 7.89 7.18 4.00
N LEU A 89 7.92 6.13 3.18
CA LEU A 89 9.08 5.82 2.33
C LEU A 89 9.31 6.93 1.30
N HIS A 90 8.23 7.42 0.69
CA HIS A 90 8.25 8.56 -0.21
C HIS A 90 7.35 9.67 0.36
N PRO A 91 7.91 10.57 1.17
CA PRO A 91 7.15 11.63 1.82
C PRO A 91 6.75 12.73 0.85
N VAL A 92 5.67 13.44 1.18
CA VAL A 92 5.32 14.72 0.56
C VAL A 92 6.50 15.70 0.72
N PRO A 93 6.94 16.39 -0.34
CA PRO A 93 7.96 17.43 -0.25
C PRO A 93 7.58 18.50 0.75
N ARG A 94 8.54 18.97 1.56
CA ARG A 94 8.28 19.95 2.64
C ARG A 94 7.61 21.24 2.15
N HIS A 95 7.92 21.67 0.93
CA HIS A 95 7.36 22.89 0.35
C HIS A 95 5.91 22.73 -0.14
N GLU A 96 5.41 21.49 -0.24
CA GLU A 96 4.01 21.18 -0.56
C GLU A 96 3.17 20.91 0.70
N LEU A 97 3.78 20.99 1.88
CA LEU A 97 3.08 20.87 3.15
C LEU A 97 2.51 22.22 3.58
N GLN A 98 1.27 22.20 4.04
CA GLN A 98 0.59 23.36 4.62
C GLN A 98 0.62 23.28 6.15
N GLU A 99 0.68 24.43 6.82
CA GLU A 99 0.56 24.49 8.27
C GLU A 99 -0.79 23.90 8.72
N GLY A 100 -0.77 23.03 9.73
CA GLY A 100 -1.96 22.34 10.21
C GLY A 100 -2.48 21.21 9.29
N GLN A 101 -1.79 20.90 8.18
CA GLN A 101 -2.16 19.79 7.31
C GLN A 101 -2.10 18.46 8.07
N LYS A 102 -3.19 17.70 8.02
CA LYS A 102 -3.26 16.35 8.57
C LYS A 102 -2.59 15.35 7.62
N PRO A 103 -2.05 14.23 8.14
CA PRO A 103 -1.54 13.14 7.31
C PRO A 103 -2.59 12.64 6.32
N ASP A 104 -2.21 12.50 5.06
CA ASP A 104 -3.03 11.93 3.99
C ASP A 104 -2.17 10.97 3.14
N PHE A 105 -2.40 9.67 3.30
CA PHE A 105 -1.65 8.62 2.60
C PHE A 105 -2.14 8.36 1.17
N HIS A 106 -3.30 8.92 0.80
CA HIS A 106 -3.86 8.79 -0.55
C HIS A 106 -3.47 9.95 -1.47
N ARG A 107 -2.38 10.65 -1.16
CA ARG A 107 -1.74 11.60 -2.08
C ARG A 107 -0.92 10.84 -3.12
N LEU A 108 -1.63 10.18 -4.04
CA LEU A 108 -1.10 9.28 -5.06
C LEU A 108 0.00 9.93 -5.91
N GLU A 109 -0.05 11.26 -6.08
CA GLU A 109 0.93 12.03 -6.86
C GLU A 109 2.38 11.95 -6.32
N PHE A 110 2.60 11.54 -5.06
CA PHE A 110 3.95 11.36 -4.50
C PHE A 110 4.50 9.95 -4.60
N PHE A 111 3.70 9.00 -5.05
CA PHE A 111 4.15 7.62 -5.18
C PHE A 111 5.26 7.56 -6.24
N LYS A 112 6.27 6.73 -5.98
CA LYS A 112 7.45 6.62 -6.85
C LYS A 112 7.40 5.37 -7.68
N ASP A 113 8.22 5.35 -8.72
CA ASP A 113 8.28 4.24 -9.67
C ASP A 113 8.60 2.93 -8.96
N LEU A 114 7.79 1.92 -9.25
CA LEU A 114 8.00 0.55 -8.84
C LEU A 114 8.41 -0.27 -10.06
N ASN A 115 9.69 -0.63 -10.12
CA ASN A 115 10.20 -1.48 -11.19
C ASN A 115 10.10 -2.97 -10.80
N LEU A 116 8.93 -3.58 -11.02
CA LEU A 116 8.72 -5.01 -10.77
C LEU A 116 9.58 -5.90 -11.67
N LYS A 117 9.89 -5.49 -12.91
CA LYS A 117 10.79 -6.23 -13.79
C LYS A 117 12.21 -6.30 -13.25
N GLY A 118 12.72 -5.19 -12.72
CA GLY A 118 14.03 -5.18 -12.05
C GLY A 118 14.09 -6.11 -10.84
N LEU A 119 12.94 -6.41 -10.21
CA LEU A 119 12.84 -7.31 -9.06
C LEU A 119 12.63 -8.79 -9.48
N MET A 120 11.86 -9.03 -10.54
CA MET A 120 11.40 -10.37 -10.94
C MET A 120 12.14 -10.93 -12.17
N GLY A 121 12.91 -10.10 -12.87
CA GLY A 121 13.56 -10.39 -14.16
C GLY A 121 12.94 -9.60 -15.32
N GLU A 122 13.75 -9.21 -16.30
CA GLU A 122 13.33 -8.34 -17.42
C GLU A 122 12.22 -8.95 -18.31
N ASP A 123 12.22 -10.27 -18.44
CA ASP A 123 11.22 -11.03 -19.19
C ASP A 123 9.90 -11.23 -18.43
N TRP A 124 9.87 -10.86 -17.15
CA TRP A 124 8.69 -10.99 -16.32
C TRP A 124 7.55 -10.09 -16.85
N LYS A 125 6.36 -10.68 -16.87
CA LYS A 125 5.10 -9.99 -17.19
C LYS A 125 4.20 -10.11 -15.99
N GLN A 126 3.56 -9.00 -15.63
CA GLN A 126 2.56 -9.02 -14.57
C GLN A 126 1.45 -10.01 -14.91
N PRO A 127 1.13 -10.97 -14.02
CA PRO A 127 -0.01 -11.85 -14.20
C PRO A 127 -1.30 -11.05 -14.32
N GLU A 128 -2.25 -11.55 -15.12
CA GLU A 128 -3.57 -10.95 -15.20
C GLU A 128 -4.32 -11.08 -13.86
N SER A 129 -5.22 -10.14 -13.60
CA SER A 129 -6.13 -10.21 -12.47
C SER A 129 -7.57 -10.31 -12.95
N ASP A 130 -8.23 -11.41 -12.62
CA ASP A 130 -9.66 -11.60 -12.89
C ASP A 130 -10.53 -10.73 -11.96
N ILE A 131 -10.01 -10.40 -10.78
CA ILE A 131 -10.69 -9.50 -9.84
C ILE A 131 -10.84 -8.12 -10.49
N TRP A 132 -9.76 -7.56 -11.04
CA TRP A 132 -9.81 -6.23 -11.68
C TRP A 132 -10.53 -6.23 -13.03
N LYS A 133 -10.57 -7.36 -13.76
CA LYS A 133 -11.42 -7.50 -14.97
C LYS A 133 -12.91 -7.43 -14.66
N SER A 134 -13.35 -7.80 -13.45
CA SER A 134 -14.76 -7.73 -13.08
C SER A 134 -15.28 -6.31 -12.84
N LEU A 135 -14.37 -5.32 -12.76
CA LEU A 135 -14.70 -3.92 -12.55
C LEU A 135 -15.12 -3.21 -13.86
N THR A 136 -14.84 -3.79 -15.04
CA THR A 136 -15.20 -3.25 -16.36
C THR A 136 -16.58 -3.67 -16.82
#